data_AF-A0A7C3BLY2-F1
#
_entry.id   AF-A0A7C3BLY2-F1
#
_cell.length_a   1.000
_cell.length_b   1.000
_cell.length_c   1.000
_cell.angle_alpha   90.00
_cell.angle_beta   90.00
_cell.angle_gamma   90.00
#
_symmetry.space_group_name_H-M   'P 1'
#
loop_
_entity.id
_entity.type
_entity.pdbx_description
1 polymer ?
#
loop_
_entity_poly.entity_id
_entity_poly.type
_entity_poly.pdbx_seq_one_letter_code
_entity_poly.pdbx_strand_id
1 'polypeptide(L)'
;MTHPDDLQQLISDHNRRLQRLKQQEVLYDISADPRIPIEIEDLEAQLETLQAQLAAGGKEPGAPPTPPFPQQGGVTIHAGKGSVINASTGGDIVAGSGNRIINTGGGDYTEGDKTTVGDVSNSAAAIGKGAQAALNQGVSGEALADFFASIARQISDDPKLRPADKADAKAELAEIEEAAAEDPEALKDSFLSRRLRNIERAAPDIIDVILATLANPVAGLGVVGAKIKAKAEEVRQARTKGFSD
;
A
#
# COMPACT_ATOMS: atom_id res chain seq x y z
N MET A 1 25.11 -15.19 28.99
CA MET A 1 25.11 -15.91 27.70
C MET A 1 23.76 -16.58 27.59
N THR A 2 22.91 -16.09 26.69
CA THR A 2 21.61 -16.70 26.39
C THR A 2 21.85 -18.10 25.83
N HIS A 3 21.16 -19.12 26.33
CA HIS A 3 21.36 -20.47 25.82
C HIS A 3 20.85 -20.52 24.37
N PRO A 4 21.53 -21.23 23.43
CA PRO A 4 21.05 -21.33 22.05
C PRO A 4 19.60 -21.82 21.94
N ASP A 5 19.18 -22.67 22.88
CA ASP A 5 17.81 -23.18 22.97
C ASP A 5 16.80 -22.08 23.33
N ASP A 6 17.18 -21.13 24.19
CA ASP A 6 16.34 -19.97 24.54
C ASP A 6 16.15 -19.02 23.35
N LEU A 7 17.21 -18.83 22.54
CA LEU A 7 17.14 -18.03 21.32
C LEU A 7 16.24 -18.66 20.26
N GLN A 8 16.31 -19.98 20.08
CA GLN A 8 15.43 -20.70 19.17
C GLN A 8 13.97 -20.60 19.62
N GLN A 9 13.70 -20.73 20.92
CA GLN A 9 12.37 -20.57 21.47
C GLN A 9 11.85 -19.14 21.23
N LEU A 10 12.68 -18.12 21.47
CA LEU A 10 12.32 -16.73 21.25
C LEU A 10 11.99 -16.43 19.78
N ILE A 11 12.80 -16.95 18.85
CA ILE A 11 12.56 -16.86 17.40
C ILE A 11 11.22 -17.53 17.04
N SER A 12 10.91 -18.69 17.62
CA SER A 12 9.65 -19.39 17.38
C SER A 12 8.45 -18.55 17.82
N ASP A 13 8.55 -17.93 19.01
CA ASP A 13 7.48 -17.09 19.56
C ASP A 13 7.26 -15.81 18.73
N HIS A 14 8.34 -15.17 18.27
CA HIS A 14 8.26 -13.98 17.41
C HIS A 14 7.64 -14.32 16.04
N ASN A 15 8.03 -15.43 15.42
CA ASN A 15 7.41 -15.89 14.16
C ASN A 15 5.92 -16.17 14.33
N ARG A 16 5.51 -16.79 15.44
CA ARG A 16 4.09 -17.04 15.73
C ARG A 16 3.31 -15.73 15.90
N ARG A 17 3.88 -14.71 16.55
CA ARG A 17 3.26 -13.39 16.68
C ARG A 17 3.16 -12.69 15.33
N LEU A 18 4.24 -12.69 14.54
CA LEU A 18 4.29 -12.12 13.21
C LEU A 18 3.21 -12.70 12.29
N GLN A 19 3.02 -14.03 12.29
CA GLN A 19 1.96 -14.67 11.52
C GLN A 19 0.56 -14.21 11.92
N ARG A 20 0.30 -14.03 13.23
CA ARG A 20 -1.00 -13.52 13.71
C ARG A 20 -1.24 -12.08 13.27
N LEU A 21 -0.22 -11.24 13.34
CA LEU A 21 -0.32 -9.84 12.91
C LEU A 21 -0.56 -9.74 11.40
N LYS A 22 0.17 -10.52 10.59
CA LYS A 22 -0.08 -10.59 9.13
C LYS A 22 -1.48 -11.11 8.80
N GLN A 23 -2.00 -12.07 9.57
CA GLN A 23 -3.39 -12.51 9.42
C GLN A 23 -4.38 -11.40 9.81
N GLN A 24 -4.12 -10.63 10.86
CA GLN A 24 -4.96 -9.49 11.24
C GLN A 24 -4.91 -8.38 10.18
N GLU A 25 -3.73 -8.09 9.64
CA GLU A 25 -3.55 -7.14 8.54
C GLU A 25 -4.38 -7.55 7.33
N VAL A 26 -4.34 -8.82 6.91
CA VAL A 26 -5.16 -9.33 5.80
C VAL A 26 -6.66 -9.34 6.14
N LEU A 27 -7.03 -9.71 7.37
CA LEU A 27 -8.44 -9.84 7.77
C LEU A 27 -9.13 -8.48 7.89
N TYR A 28 -8.40 -7.47 8.38
CA TYR A 28 -8.96 -6.16 8.64
C TYR A 28 -8.63 -5.14 7.55
N ASP A 29 -7.63 -5.40 6.68
CA ASP A 29 -7.21 -4.66 5.49
C ASP A 29 -7.24 -3.13 5.67
N ILE A 30 -8.41 -2.51 5.51
CA ILE A 30 -8.65 -1.07 5.60
C ILE A 30 -8.93 -0.56 7.03
N SER A 31 -9.26 -1.47 7.96
CA SER A 31 -9.61 -1.22 9.36
C SER A 31 -8.57 -1.79 10.35
N ALA A 32 -7.46 -2.36 9.86
CA ALA A 32 -6.39 -2.83 10.74
C ALA A 32 -5.86 -1.65 11.57
N ASP A 33 -5.61 -1.87 12.86
CA ASP A 33 -5.00 -0.86 13.73
C ASP A 33 -3.65 -0.43 13.09
N PRO A 34 -3.40 0.87 12.85
CA PRO A 34 -2.18 1.34 12.19
C PRO A 34 -0.89 0.99 12.95
N ARG A 35 -1.00 0.50 14.19
CA ARG A 35 0.13 -0.06 14.94
C ARG A 35 0.57 -1.43 14.43
N ILE A 36 -0.30 -2.18 13.75
CA ILE A 36 -0.01 -3.55 13.27
C ILE A 36 1.14 -3.57 12.25
N PRO A 37 1.18 -2.74 11.19
CA PRO A 37 2.29 -2.73 10.24
C PRO A 37 3.63 -2.33 10.87
N ILE A 38 3.62 -1.38 11.81
CA ILE A 38 4.83 -0.96 12.54
C ILE A 38 5.35 -2.12 13.40
N GLU A 39 4.43 -2.82 14.09
CA GLU A 39 4.79 -3.98 14.91
C GLU A 39 5.30 -5.16 14.05
N ILE A 40 4.80 -5.31 12.83
CA ILE A 40 5.32 -6.29 11.84
C ILE A 40 6.76 -5.94 11.47
N GLU A 41 7.04 -4.68 11.09
CA GLU A 41 8.39 -4.22 10.72
C GLU A 41 9.39 -4.40 11.88
N ASP A 42 9.00 -4.00 13.10
CA ASP A 42 9.82 -4.17 14.30
C ASP A 42 10.13 -5.64 14.59
N LEU A 43 9.14 -6.53 14.43
CA LEU A 43 9.32 -7.97 14.66
C LEU A 43 10.20 -8.62 13.59
N GLU A 44 10.11 -8.19 12.34
CA GLU A 44 10.97 -8.66 11.26
C GLU A 44 12.44 -8.27 11.51
N ALA A 45 12.69 -7.02 11.91
CA ALA A 45 14.04 -6.55 12.29
C ALA A 45 14.60 -7.28 13.52
N GLN A 46 13.75 -7.56 14.52
CA GLN A 46 14.14 -8.36 15.69
C GLN A 46 14.47 -9.80 15.32
N LEU A 47 13.67 -10.43 14.44
CA LEU A 47 13.93 -11.77 13.95
C LEU A 47 15.24 -11.86 13.16
N GLU A 48 15.56 -10.88 12.33
CA GLU A 48 16.83 -10.81 11.61
C GLU A 48 18.01 -10.75 12.60
N THR A 49 17.91 -9.90 13.62
CA THR A 49 18.94 -9.77 14.67
C THR A 49 19.11 -11.07 15.46
N LEU A 50 18.02 -11.72 15.84
CA LEU A 50 18.04 -12.98 16.59
C LEU A 50 18.62 -14.14 15.76
N GLN A 51 18.29 -14.20 14.46
CA GLN A 51 18.87 -15.17 13.54
C GLN A 51 20.37 -14.95 13.35
N ALA A 52 20.82 -13.69 13.25
CA ALA A 52 22.23 -13.35 13.19
C ALA A 52 22.98 -13.74 14.48
N GLN A 53 22.37 -13.52 15.65
CA GLN A 53 22.93 -13.95 16.95
C GLN A 53 23.03 -15.47 17.06
N LEU A 54 22.01 -16.20 16.60
CA LEU A 54 22.02 -17.66 16.58
C LEU A 54 23.14 -18.19 15.65
N ALA A 55 23.30 -17.60 14.47
CA ALA A 55 24.37 -17.93 13.53
C ALA A 55 25.77 -17.60 14.08
N ALA A 56 25.90 -16.54 14.89
CA ALA A 56 27.14 -16.15 15.57
C ALA A 56 27.45 -16.97 16.84
N GLY A 57 26.64 -18.00 17.14
CA GLY A 57 26.82 -18.86 18.31
C GLY A 57 26.50 -18.16 19.64
N GLY A 58 25.55 -17.22 19.65
CA GLY A 58 25.11 -16.50 20.84
C GLY A 58 26.08 -15.39 21.31
N LYS A 59 27.07 -15.02 20.49
CA LYS A 59 27.85 -13.80 20.69
C LYS A 59 27.06 -12.63 20.10
N GLU A 60 26.74 -11.63 20.92
CA GLU A 60 26.13 -10.39 20.43
C GLU A 60 26.96 -9.84 19.26
N PRO A 61 26.34 -9.54 18.10
CA PRO A 61 27.01 -8.80 17.06
C PRO A 61 27.45 -7.49 17.70
N GLY A 62 28.77 -7.24 17.73
CA GLY A 62 29.33 -6.04 18.33
C GLY A 62 28.56 -4.84 17.78
N ALA A 63 27.98 -4.06 18.70
CA ALA A 63 27.09 -2.95 18.38
C ALA A 63 27.67 -2.15 17.20
N PRO A 64 26.86 -1.80 16.18
CA PRO A 64 27.34 -0.99 15.07
C PRO A 64 28.06 0.22 15.67
N PRO A 65 29.24 0.61 15.12
CA PRO A 65 29.99 1.72 15.67
C PRO A 65 29.07 2.93 15.70
N THR A 66 28.71 3.37 16.92
CA THR A 66 27.95 4.59 17.12
C THR A 66 28.68 5.67 16.32
N PRO A 67 28.04 6.29 15.31
CA PRO A 67 28.67 7.38 14.60
C PRO A 67 29.05 8.43 15.66
N PRO A 68 30.25 9.02 15.59
CA PRO A 68 30.64 10.04 16.55
C PRO A 68 29.58 11.14 16.49
N PHE A 69 28.81 11.29 17.56
CA PHE A 69 27.93 12.43 17.68
C PHE A 69 28.79 13.68 17.48
N PRO A 70 28.45 14.55 16.50
CA PRO A 70 29.14 15.82 16.38
C PRO A 70 29.00 16.51 17.74
N GLN A 71 30.13 16.87 18.35
CA GLN A 71 30.14 17.64 19.58
C GLN A 71 29.25 18.86 19.33
N GLN A 72 28.12 18.94 20.03
CA GLN A 72 27.23 20.09 19.98
C GLN A 72 28.04 21.29 20.43
N GLY A 73 28.46 22.11 19.47
CA GLY A 73 29.04 23.40 19.71
C GLY A 73 27.97 24.27 20.37
N GLY A 74 28.05 24.43 21.69
CA GLY A 74 27.24 25.39 22.41
C GLY A 74 27.55 26.80 21.88
N VAL A 75 26.58 27.42 21.23
CA VAL A 75 26.68 28.82 20.81
C VAL A 75 26.56 29.68 22.07
N THR A 76 27.65 30.35 22.45
CA THR A 76 27.62 31.35 23.52
C THR A 76 27.24 32.70 22.92
N ILE A 77 26.00 33.14 23.12
CA ILE A 77 25.56 34.48 22.71
C ILE A 77 25.82 35.46 23.86
N HIS A 78 26.78 36.36 23.67
CA HIS A 78 27.04 37.46 24.60
C HIS A 78 26.04 38.60 24.33
N ALA A 79 24.91 38.60 25.03
CA ALA A 79 24.09 39.81 25.19
C ALA A 79 24.72 40.70 26.27
N GLY A 80 24.81 42.00 26.02
CA GLY A 80 25.60 42.96 26.81
C GLY A 80 25.37 42.97 28.34
N LYS A 81 26.38 43.50 29.04
CA LYS A 81 26.51 43.71 30.51
C LYS A 81 25.39 43.12 31.36
N GLY A 82 25.58 41.87 31.79
CA GLY A 82 24.97 41.34 33.01
C GLY A 82 24.05 40.12 32.85
N SER A 83 23.82 39.61 31.65
CA SER A 83 23.00 38.41 31.46
C SER A 83 23.75 37.32 30.70
N VAL A 84 24.12 36.25 31.41
CA VAL A 84 24.62 35.00 30.82
C VAL A 84 23.41 34.08 30.67
N ILE A 85 22.96 33.86 29.44
CA ILE A 85 21.89 32.89 29.16
C ILE A 85 22.57 31.53 28.95
N ASN A 86 22.53 30.67 29.96
CA ASN A 86 22.98 29.28 29.83
C ASN A 86 21.83 28.44 29.25
N ALA A 87 21.68 28.45 27.92
CA ALA A 87 20.65 27.67 27.23
C ALA A 87 21.15 26.24 26.98
N SER A 88 21.10 25.40 28.01
CA SER A 88 21.44 23.98 27.89
C SER A 88 20.19 23.10 27.74
N THR A 89 19.28 23.42 26.83
CA THR A 89 18.20 22.49 26.46
C THR A 89 17.56 22.90 25.14
N GLY A 90 17.41 21.94 24.23
CA GLY A 90 17.04 22.09 22.81
C GLY A 90 15.67 22.67 22.50
N GLY A 91 15.41 23.91 22.94
CA GLY A 91 14.29 24.73 22.49
C GLY A 91 14.73 25.80 21.48
N ASP A 92 13.85 26.12 20.55
CA ASP A 92 14.07 27.17 19.54
C ASP A 92 13.96 28.57 20.19
N ILE A 93 14.88 29.49 19.89
CA ILE A 93 14.87 30.86 20.43
C ILE A 93 14.46 31.83 19.32
N VAL A 94 13.23 32.34 19.39
CA VAL A 94 12.76 33.40 18.50
C VAL A 94 12.89 34.75 19.20
N ALA A 95 13.79 35.62 18.69
CA ALA A 95 13.94 36.98 19.17
C ALA A 95 12.98 37.93 18.43
N GLY A 96 11.79 38.15 19.01
CA GLY A 96 10.88 39.20 18.54
C GLY A 96 11.35 40.61 18.95
N SER A 97 10.89 41.66 18.26
CA SER A 97 11.33 43.06 18.50
C SER A 97 10.80 43.69 19.82
N GLY A 98 10.24 42.89 20.71
CA GLY A 98 9.92 43.26 22.08
C GLY A 98 10.65 42.29 22.99
N ASN A 99 11.17 42.79 24.11
CA ASN A 99 12.05 42.09 25.06
C ASN A 99 11.38 40.90 25.80
N ARG A 100 10.66 40.04 25.09
CA ARG A 100 9.83 38.94 25.59
C ARG A 100 10.43 37.62 25.12
N ILE A 101 11.05 36.92 26.06
CA ILE A 101 11.51 35.55 25.86
C ILE A 101 10.31 34.63 26.12
N ILE A 102 9.87 33.91 25.08
CA ILE A 102 8.82 32.90 25.21
C ILE A 102 9.53 31.54 25.34
N ASN A 103 9.48 30.95 26.53
CA ASN A 103 9.94 29.58 26.72
C ASN A 103 8.82 28.65 26.25
N THR A 104 8.99 28.00 25.10
CA THR A 104 7.98 27.10 24.52
C THR A 104 7.97 25.71 25.16
N GLY A 105 8.86 25.44 26.12
CA GLY A 105 8.93 24.15 26.81
C GLY A 105 9.22 22.97 25.87
N GLY A 106 9.78 23.22 24.68
CA GLY A 106 10.07 22.19 23.68
C GLY A 106 9.02 22.02 22.57
N GLY A 107 8.09 22.98 22.39
CA GLY A 107 7.15 22.99 21.26
C GLY A 107 7.43 24.08 20.21
N ASP A 108 6.89 23.90 19.01
CA ASP A 108 6.98 24.87 17.91
C ASP A 108 6.20 26.16 18.20
N TYR A 109 6.86 27.31 18.07
CA TYR A 109 6.22 28.63 18.05
C TYR A 109 5.78 28.98 16.63
N THR A 110 4.49 29.24 16.43
CA THR A 110 3.93 29.74 15.16
C THR A 110 3.11 31.00 15.42
N GLU A 111 3.40 32.09 14.70
CA GLU A 111 2.79 33.42 14.88
C GLU A 111 1.41 33.56 14.19
N GLY A 112 0.73 32.44 13.89
CA GLY A 112 -0.55 32.40 13.18
C GLY A 112 -1.41 31.18 13.55
N ASP A 113 -2.53 31.00 12.85
CA ASP A 113 -3.43 29.86 13.09
C ASP A 113 -2.71 28.53 12.85
N LYS A 114 -2.65 27.70 13.89
CA LYS A 114 -2.08 26.36 13.82
C LYS A 114 -3.10 25.40 13.21
N THR A 115 -3.00 25.18 11.90
CA THR A 115 -3.78 24.14 11.22
C THR A 115 -3.17 22.78 11.55
N THR A 116 -3.78 22.06 12.49
CA THR A 116 -3.37 20.69 12.81
C THR A 116 -4.22 19.76 11.95
N VAL A 117 -3.58 19.07 11.01
CA VAL A 117 -4.25 17.99 10.27
C VAL A 117 -4.23 16.77 11.17
N GLY A 118 -5.40 16.18 11.43
CA GLY A 118 -5.48 14.88 12.09
C GLY A 118 -4.91 13.77 11.21
N ASP A 119 -5.00 12.54 11.67
CA ASP A 119 -4.64 11.39 10.84
C ASP A 119 -5.52 11.34 9.58
N VAL A 120 -4.88 11.33 8.41
CA VAL A 120 -5.51 11.34 7.07
C VAL A 120 -5.32 10.01 6.35
N SER A 121 -5.04 8.95 7.11
CA SER A 121 -4.73 7.60 6.64
C SER A 121 -5.75 6.96 5.68
N ASN A 122 -6.93 7.57 5.48
CA ASN A 122 -7.88 7.18 4.43
C ASN A 122 -8.62 8.35 3.76
N SER A 123 -8.03 9.54 3.76
CA SER A 123 -8.64 10.74 3.18
C SER A 123 -7.65 11.53 2.33
N ALA A 124 -8.09 11.88 1.12
CA ALA A 124 -7.41 12.89 0.32
C ALA A 124 -7.65 14.24 1.02
N ALA A 125 -6.65 14.74 1.74
CA ALA A 125 -6.75 16.02 2.45
C ALA A 125 -6.17 17.15 1.60
N ALA A 126 -7.03 18.05 1.16
CA ALA A 126 -6.65 19.30 0.50
C ALA A 126 -6.72 20.45 1.50
N ILE A 127 -5.59 21.11 1.76
CA ILE A 127 -5.50 22.20 2.74
C ILE A 127 -5.04 23.47 2.04
N GLY A 128 -5.86 24.52 2.13
CA GLY A 128 -5.60 25.82 1.54
C GLY A 128 -6.65 26.24 0.50
N LYS A 129 -6.73 27.54 0.22
CA LYS A 129 -7.69 28.11 -0.73
C LYS A 129 -7.35 27.64 -2.16
N GLY A 130 -8.17 26.76 -2.71
CA GLY A 130 -7.99 26.19 -4.06
C GLY A 130 -7.38 24.79 -4.10
N ALA A 131 -7.09 24.17 -2.96
CA ALA A 131 -6.62 22.80 -2.92
C ALA A 131 -7.75 21.81 -3.24
N GLN A 132 -7.44 20.78 -4.03
CA GLN A 132 -8.31 19.65 -4.32
C GLN A 132 -7.54 18.36 -4.06
N ALA A 133 -8.22 17.35 -3.54
CA ALA A 133 -7.62 16.07 -3.24
C ALA A 133 -8.50 14.97 -3.83
N ALA A 134 -7.91 14.11 -4.66
CA ALA A 134 -8.60 13.00 -5.31
C ALA A 134 -8.21 11.71 -4.58
N LEU A 135 -9.22 11.00 -4.10
CA LEU A 135 -9.08 9.74 -3.38
C LEU A 135 -9.29 8.60 -4.38
N ASN A 136 -8.21 7.97 -4.82
CA ASN A 136 -8.28 6.76 -5.61
C ASN A 136 -8.31 5.56 -4.65
N GLN A 137 -9.47 5.29 -4.05
CA GLN A 137 -9.66 4.05 -3.29
C GLN A 137 -9.49 2.86 -4.25
N GLY A 138 -8.64 1.91 -3.84
CA GLY A 138 -8.49 0.64 -4.53
C GLY A 138 -9.81 -0.12 -4.60
N VAL A 139 -9.84 -1.12 -5.48
CA VAL A 139 -11.00 -2.01 -5.65
C VAL A 139 -11.20 -2.83 -4.39
N SER A 140 -12.41 -2.85 -3.83
CA SER A 140 -12.72 -3.87 -2.82
C SER A 140 -12.80 -5.24 -3.50
N GLY A 141 -12.26 -6.29 -2.85
CA GLY A 141 -12.34 -7.66 -3.39
C GLY A 141 -13.76 -8.11 -3.69
N GLU A 142 -14.75 -7.62 -2.93
CA GLU A 142 -16.17 -7.86 -3.17
C GLU A 142 -16.68 -7.24 -4.48
N ALA A 143 -16.32 -5.99 -4.77
CA ALA A 143 -16.70 -5.35 -6.03
C ALA A 143 -16.06 -6.03 -7.24
N LEU A 144 -14.84 -6.57 -7.08
CA LEU A 144 -14.16 -7.35 -8.10
C LEU A 144 -14.88 -8.68 -8.35
N ALA A 145 -15.23 -9.42 -7.29
CA ALA A 145 -15.96 -10.67 -7.37
C ALA A 145 -17.34 -10.49 -8.03
N ASP A 146 -18.08 -9.43 -7.66
CA ASP A 146 -19.38 -9.11 -8.26
C ASP A 146 -19.28 -8.81 -9.76
N PHE A 147 -18.21 -8.13 -10.18
CA PHE A 147 -17.92 -7.87 -11.59
C PHE A 147 -17.72 -9.17 -12.37
N PHE A 148 -16.86 -10.07 -11.90
CA PHE A 148 -16.62 -11.36 -12.57
C PHE A 148 -17.86 -12.25 -12.55
N ALA A 149 -18.60 -12.29 -11.43
CA ALA A 149 -19.85 -13.02 -11.32
C ALA A 149 -20.93 -12.52 -12.30
N SER A 150 -20.96 -11.22 -12.61
CA SER A 150 -21.86 -10.65 -13.62
C SER A 150 -21.51 -11.13 -15.03
N ILE A 151 -20.22 -11.12 -15.40
CA ILE A 151 -19.77 -11.62 -16.71
C ILE A 151 -20.01 -13.14 -16.82
N ALA A 152 -19.71 -13.91 -15.77
CA ALA A 152 -19.93 -15.35 -15.74
C ALA A 152 -21.41 -15.72 -15.93
N ARG A 153 -22.34 -14.94 -15.35
CA ARG A 153 -23.78 -15.07 -15.59
C ARG A 153 -24.14 -14.81 -17.05
N GLN A 154 -23.63 -13.73 -17.64
CA GLN A 154 -23.89 -13.43 -19.06
C GLN A 154 -23.39 -14.53 -20.00
N ILE A 155 -22.20 -15.09 -19.76
CA ILE A 155 -21.71 -16.26 -20.52
C ILE A 155 -22.64 -17.47 -20.34
N SER A 156 -23.15 -17.69 -19.13
CA SER A 156 -24.05 -18.81 -18.82
C SER A 156 -25.37 -18.70 -19.56
N ASP A 157 -25.94 -17.50 -19.58
CA ASP A 157 -27.29 -17.23 -20.04
C ASP A 157 -27.36 -16.97 -21.54
N ASP A 158 -26.20 -16.79 -22.21
CA ASP A 158 -26.17 -16.55 -23.66
C ASP A 158 -26.71 -17.76 -24.46
N PRO A 159 -27.83 -17.63 -25.17
CA PRO A 159 -28.40 -18.74 -25.94
C PRO A 159 -27.63 -19.06 -27.22
N LYS A 160 -26.74 -18.18 -27.67
CA LYS A 160 -25.98 -18.35 -28.92
C LYS A 160 -24.70 -19.16 -28.73
N LEU A 161 -24.17 -19.21 -27.51
CA LEU A 161 -22.94 -19.94 -27.20
C LEU A 161 -23.22 -21.44 -27.05
N ARG A 162 -22.36 -22.27 -27.65
CA ARG A 162 -22.41 -23.72 -27.44
C ARG A 162 -21.94 -24.04 -26.01
N PRO A 163 -22.36 -25.17 -25.41
CA PRO A 163 -21.92 -25.54 -24.07
C PRO A 163 -20.40 -25.60 -23.89
N ALA A 164 -19.68 -26.05 -24.92
CA ALA A 164 -18.20 -26.07 -24.91
C ALA A 164 -17.61 -24.66 -24.85
N ASP A 165 -18.09 -23.74 -25.69
CA ASP A 165 -17.62 -22.36 -25.72
C ASP A 165 -17.91 -21.62 -24.40
N LYS A 166 -19.06 -21.92 -23.76
CA LYS A 166 -19.38 -21.39 -22.42
C LYS A 166 -18.40 -21.87 -21.36
N ALA A 167 -18.02 -23.15 -21.40
CA ALA A 167 -17.07 -23.72 -20.46
C ALA A 167 -15.68 -23.10 -20.66
N ASP A 168 -15.23 -22.99 -21.91
CA ASP A 168 -13.95 -22.38 -22.25
C ASP A 168 -13.90 -20.91 -21.81
N ALA A 169 -14.89 -20.10 -22.19
CA ALA A 169 -14.94 -18.68 -21.80
C ALA A 169 -14.97 -18.48 -20.27
N LYS A 170 -15.68 -19.34 -19.53
CA LYS A 170 -15.71 -19.28 -18.06
C LYS A 170 -14.38 -19.69 -17.43
N ALA A 171 -13.71 -20.70 -17.95
CA ALA A 171 -12.40 -21.11 -17.45
C ALA A 171 -11.38 -19.98 -17.61
N GLU A 172 -11.37 -19.36 -18.79
CA GLU A 172 -10.50 -18.21 -19.08
C GLU A 172 -10.83 -17.01 -18.18
N LEU A 173 -12.11 -16.76 -17.92
CA LEU A 173 -12.56 -15.69 -17.01
C LEU A 173 -12.13 -15.95 -15.55
N ALA A 174 -12.29 -17.18 -15.08
CA ALA A 174 -11.91 -17.57 -13.71
C ALA A 174 -10.41 -17.39 -13.46
N GLU A 175 -9.57 -17.69 -14.46
CA GLU A 175 -8.13 -17.43 -14.35
C GLU A 175 -7.79 -15.94 -14.27
N ILE A 176 -8.55 -15.08 -14.95
CA ILE A 176 -8.38 -13.62 -14.83
C ILE A 176 -8.82 -13.15 -13.43
N GLU A 177 -9.92 -13.68 -12.91
CA GLU A 177 -10.42 -13.37 -11.56
C GLU A 177 -9.41 -13.77 -10.48
N GLU A 178 -8.89 -14.99 -10.54
CA GLU A 178 -7.89 -15.50 -9.59
C GLU A 178 -6.62 -14.64 -9.62
N ALA A 179 -6.08 -14.37 -10.81
CA ALA A 179 -4.91 -13.50 -10.96
C ALA A 179 -5.16 -12.07 -10.45
N ALA A 180 -6.36 -11.53 -10.68
CA ALA A 180 -6.73 -10.20 -10.22
C ALA A 180 -6.89 -10.13 -8.69
N ALA A 181 -7.31 -11.22 -8.05
CA ALA A 181 -7.46 -11.33 -6.61
C ALA A 181 -6.14 -11.57 -5.88
N GLU A 182 -5.22 -12.34 -6.47
CA GLU A 182 -3.92 -12.67 -5.86
C GLU A 182 -2.91 -11.51 -5.98
N ASP A 183 -2.73 -10.99 -7.20
CA ASP A 183 -1.79 -9.91 -7.47
C ASP A 183 -2.26 -9.06 -8.67
N PRO A 184 -2.78 -7.85 -8.45
CA PRO A 184 -3.16 -6.92 -9.52
C PRO A 184 -2.02 -6.60 -10.52
N GLU A 185 -0.75 -6.79 -10.14
CA GLU A 185 0.40 -6.66 -11.03
C GLU A 185 0.70 -7.95 -11.83
N ALA A 186 0.20 -9.11 -11.39
CA ALA A 186 0.26 -10.35 -12.14
C ALA A 186 -0.62 -10.34 -13.40
N LEU A 187 -1.56 -9.39 -13.51
CA LEU A 187 -2.31 -9.06 -14.72
C LEU A 187 -1.42 -8.37 -15.78
N LYS A 188 -0.33 -9.03 -16.15
CA LYS A 188 0.58 -8.60 -17.20
C LYS A 188 -0.14 -8.58 -18.53
N ASP A 189 0.27 -7.66 -19.39
CA ASP A 189 -0.27 -7.48 -20.74
C ASP A 189 -0.36 -8.78 -21.53
N SER A 190 0.69 -9.60 -21.53
CA SER A 190 0.73 -10.86 -22.29
C SER A 190 -0.27 -11.90 -21.76
N PHE A 191 -0.49 -11.93 -20.45
CA PHE A 191 -1.49 -12.79 -19.82
C PHE A 191 -2.90 -12.38 -20.22
N LEU A 192 -3.26 -11.11 -19.97
CA LEU A 192 -4.58 -10.56 -20.34
C LEU A 192 -4.85 -10.71 -21.84
N SER A 193 -3.85 -10.39 -22.69
CA SER A 193 -3.96 -10.54 -24.15
C SER A 193 -4.31 -11.96 -24.58
N ARG A 194 -3.77 -12.97 -23.89
CA ARG A 194 -3.99 -14.38 -24.22
C ARG A 194 -5.39 -14.81 -23.78
N ARG A 195 -5.74 -14.52 -22.52
CA ARG A 195 -7.05 -14.88 -21.95
C ARG A 195 -8.20 -14.20 -22.69
N LEU A 196 -8.09 -12.89 -22.94
CA LEU A 196 -9.10 -12.14 -23.67
C LEU A 196 -9.22 -12.59 -25.13
N ARG A 197 -8.14 -13.00 -25.81
CA ARG A 197 -8.24 -13.62 -27.15
C ARG A 197 -8.93 -14.98 -27.12
N ASN A 198 -8.71 -15.78 -26.08
CA ASN A 198 -9.39 -17.06 -25.94
C ASN A 198 -10.90 -16.85 -25.69
N ILE A 199 -11.24 -15.89 -24.81
CA ILE A 199 -12.63 -15.47 -24.60
C ILE A 199 -13.24 -14.95 -25.91
N GLU A 200 -12.54 -14.10 -26.67
CA GLU A 200 -13.04 -13.60 -27.96
C GLU A 200 -13.32 -14.73 -28.96
N ARG A 201 -12.46 -15.75 -29.00
CA ARG A 201 -12.63 -16.91 -29.91
C ARG A 201 -13.82 -17.78 -29.52
N ALA A 202 -14.02 -18.02 -28.23
CA ALA A 202 -15.12 -18.83 -27.72
C ALA A 202 -16.45 -18.06 -27.75
N ALA A 203 -16.42 -16.80 -27.33
CA ALA A 203 -17.58 -15.96 -27.09
C ALA A 203 -17.31 -14.50 -27.50
N PRO A 204 -17.37 -14.17 -28.80
CA PRO A 204 -16.94 -12.87 -29.33
C PRO A 204 -17.79 -11.68 -28.84
N ASP A 205 -19.07 -11.91 -28.55
CA ASP A 205 -19.98 -10.92 -27.96
C ASP A 205 -19.70 -10.64 -26.48
N ILE A 206 -19.06 -11.57 -25.77
CA ILE A 206 -18.70 -11.38 -24.36
C ILE A 206 -17.58 -10.34 -24.20
N ILE A 207 -16.74 -10.13 -25.20
CA ILE A 207 -15.76 -9.03 -25.18
C ILE A 207 -16.46 -7.67 -25.15
N ASP A 208 -17.54 -7.52 -25.90
CA ASP A 208 -18.34 -6.29 -25.87
C ASP A 208 -19.03 -6.11 -24.53
N VAL A 209 -19.48 -7.20 -23.90
CA VAL A 209 -20.00 -7.21 -22.52
C VAL A 209 -18.95 -6.76 -21.51
N ILE A 210 -17.74 -7.32 -21.57
CA ILE A 210 -16.63 -6.94 -20.67
C ILE A 210 -16.35 -5.44 -20.80
N LEU A 211 -16.25 -4.94 -22.03
CA LEU A 211 -16.03 -3.52 -22.31
C LEU A 211 -17.19 -2.63 -21.83
N ALA A 212 -18.44 -3.04 -22.07
CA ALA A 212 -19.62 -2.30 -21.63
C ALA A 212 -19.73 -2.24 -20.10
N THR A 213 -19.36 -3.34 -19.44
CA THR A 213 -19.34 -3.43 -17.96
C THR A 213 -18.25 -2.53 -17.39
N LEU A 214 -17.07 -2.48 -18.02
CA LEU A 214 -15.97 -1.59 -17.64
C LEU A 214 -16.21 -0.12 -18.00
N ALA A 215 -17.09 0.16 -18.97
CA ALA A 215 -17.49 1.50 -19.36
C ALA A 215 -18.55 2.10 -18.42
N ASN A 216 -19.31 1.27 -17.70
CA ASN A 216 -20.15 1.65 -16.56
C ASN A 216 -19.53 1.16 -15.26
N PRO A 217 -18.35 1.67 -14.86
CA PRO A 217 -17.74 1.25 -13.61
C PRO A 217 -18.68 1.68 -12.48
N VAL A 218 -19.37 0.72 -11.86
CA VAL A 218 -19.81 0.91 -10.48
C VAL A 218 -18.52 1.21 -9.73
N ALA A 219 -18.40 2.45 -9.24
CA ALA A 219 -17.16 3.05 -8.76
C ALA A 219 -16.38 2.07 -7.90
N GLY A 220 -15.32 1.47 -8.44
CA GLY A 220 -14.64 0.42 -7.70
C GLY A 220 -13.73 -0.53 -8.47
N LEU A 221 -13.55 -0.46 -9.80
CA LEU A 221 -12.64 -1.40 -10.50
C LEU A 221 -11.20 -0.88 -10.70
N GLY A 222 -10.88 0.34 -10.25
CA GLY A 222 -9.51 0.82 -10.09
C GLY A 222 -8.57 0.55 -11.28
N VAL A 223 -7.31 0.21 -10.98
CA VAL A 223 -6.28 -0.07 -12.00
C VAL A 223 -6.55 -1.38 -12.75
N VAL A 224 -7.10 -2.40 -12.07
CA VAL A 224 -7.42 -3.72 -12.65
C VAL A 224 -8.42 -3.59 -13.80
N GLY A 225 -9.54 -2.90 -13.56
CA GLY A 225 -10.55 -2.65 -14.57
C GLY A 225 -10.01 -1.86 -15.75
N ALA A 226 -9.13 -0.88 -15.50
CA ALA A 226 -8.46 -0.12 -16.55
C ALA A 226 -7.58 -1.02 -17.44
N LYS A 227 -6.77 -1.92 -16.83
CA LYS A 227 -5.94 -2.89 -17.56
C LYS A 227 -6.79 -3.84 -18.41
N ILE A 228 -7.86 -4.40 -17.84
CA ILE A 228 -8.76 -5.31 -18.56
C ILE A 228 -9.43 -4.58 -19.73
N LYS A 229 -9.91 -3.34 -19.51
CA LYS A 229 -10.58 -2.54 -20.55
C LYS A 229 -9.64 -2.24 -21.71
N ALA A 230 -8.48 -1.67 -21.42
CA ALA A 230 -7.48 -1.33 -22.44
C ALA A 230 -7.15 -2.55 -23.29
N LYS A 231 -6.98 -3.71 -22.65
CA LYS A 231 -6.64 -4.92 -23.37
C LYS A 231 -7.79 -5.52 -24.17
N ALA A 232 -9.02 -5.45 -23.67
CA ALA A 232 -10.19 -5.88 -24.41
C ALA A 232 -10.44 -5.00 -25.66
N GLU A 233 -10.17 -3.69 -25.57
CA GLU A 233 -10.21 -2.78 -26.73
C GLU A 233 -9.15 -3.14 -27.78
N GLU A 234 -7.91 -3.45 -27.35
CA GLU A 234 -6.83 -3.87 -28.24
C GLU A 234 -7.20 -5.14 -29.01
N VAL A 235 -7.73 -6.15 -28.32
CA VAL A 235 -8.17 -7.42 -28.91
C VAL A 235 -9.28 -7.18 -29.94
N ARG A 236 -10.30 -6.39 -29.57
CA ARG A 236 -11.39 -6.03 -30.49
C ARG A 236 -10.89 -5.28 -31.74
N GLN A 237 -9.96 -4.34 -31.57
CA GLN A 237 -9.39 -3.59 -32.70
C GLN A 237 -8.60 -4.51 -33.64
N ALA A 238 -7.83 -5.46 -33.10
CA ALA A 238 -7.08 -6.43 -33.90
C ALA A 238 -8.01 -7.27 -34.80
N ARG A 239 -9.19 -7.66 -34.31
CA ARG A 239 -10.22 -8.33 -35.11
C ARG A 239 -10.74 -7.48 -36.25
N THR A 240 -11.03 -6.19 -36.01
CA THR A 240 -11.55 -5.30 -37.06
C THR A 240 -10.54 -5.03 -38.18
N LYS A 241 -9.24 -4.94 -37.83
CA LYS A 241 -8.17 -4.70 -38.81
C LYS A 241 -7.88 -5.93 -39.68
N GLY A 242 -7.88 -7.13 -39.10
CA GLY A 242 -7.62 -8.37 -39.84
C GLY A 242 -8.67 -8.76 -40.89
N PHE A 243 -9.78 -8.02 -40.99
CA PHE A 243 -10.84 -8.23 -41.99
C PHE A 243 -10.79 -7.24 -43.16
N SER A 244 -9.85 -6.27 -43.15
CA SER A 244 -9.78 -5.18 -44.15
C SER A 244 -8.65 -5.33 -45.18
N ASP A 245 -7.85 -6.41 -45.11
CA ASP A 245 -6.82 -6.81 -46.09
C ASP A 245 -7.25 -8.08 -46.83
#